data_AF-A0A1I7S1C2-F1
#
_entry.id   AF-A0A1I7S1C2-F1
#
_cell.length_a   1.000
_cell.length_b   1.000
_cell.length_c   1.000
_cell.angle_alpha   90.00
_cell.angle_beta   90.00
_cell.angle_gamma   90.00
#
_symmetry.space_group_name_H-M   'P 1'
#
loop_
_entity.id
_entity.type
_entity.pdbx_description
1 polymer ?
#
loop_
_entity_poly.entity_id
_entity_poly.type
_entity_poly.pdbx_seq_one_letter_code
_entity_poly.pdbx_strand_id
1 'polypeptide(L)'
;MTTTTDEKVAEETYKKLCDEFPDCPGLYSARLQMLFMKPERNVLEIRKAAMRMLKIVDVDEVFKFLGNGSQHDMNKVKNEEKMKEKVALLSTTYGILVETLMDDYLSKSSKTSPAEFKNNFQFEPDLGFNEAPVQNEGIWGQKDGQLEHSKSSTNQIENGAKSASERRKGNFPNFGTIANVIVKLEEAKRRAKIFDGKAEGTPAKKSPATEMQEKSITLPAEDFTVLPAPPKQNVDEDLAEIDRLMVEYSKFPPNPQDLGILSIKQSVCHENYGLALDDLTGILRKQKCQRAFKAAIQIADILGWTHLADQWRDSYIARYCIPKRNF
;
A
#
# COMPACT_ATOMS: atom_id res chain seq x y z
N MET A 1 10.99 18.17 -7.33
CA MET A 1 10.93 17.16 -8.41
C MET A 1 9.72 17.48 -9.28
N THR A 2 9.87 17.58 -10.60
CA THR A 2 8.75 17.90 -11.50
C THR A 2 7.92 16.64 -11.72
N THR A 3 6.77 16.54 -11.04
CA THR A 3 5.70 15.58 -11.40
C THR A 3 5.50 15.64 -12.91
N THR A 4 5.60 14.51 -13.57
CA THR A 4 5.41 14.46 -15.03
C THR A 4 3.99 14.90 -15.37
N THR A 5 3.79 15.46 -16.55
CA THR A 5 2.45 15.87 -17.03
C THR A 5 1.44 14.72 -16.93
N ASP A 6 1.91 13.48 -17.11
CA ASP A 6 1.09 12.28 -17.11
C ASP A 6 0.58 11.91 -15.71
N GLU A 7 1.37 12.11 -14.65
CA GLU A 7 0.95 11.87 -13.26
C GLU A 7 -0.17 12.80 -12.83
N LYS A 8 -0.06 14.09 -13.17
CA LYS A 8 -1.11 15.08 -12.87
C LYS A 8 -2.40 14.76 -13.60
N VAL A 9 -2.31 14.38 -14.87
CA VAL A 9 -3.48 13.97 -15.67
C VAL A 9 -4.13 12.72 -15.08
N ALA A 10 -3.34 11.73 -14.64
CA ALA A 10 -3.86 10.54 -13.98
C ALA A 10 -4.59 10.89 -12.67
N GLU A 11 -4.01 11.73 -11.83
CA GLU A 11 -4.64 12.18 -10.56
C GLU A 11 -5.96 12.91 -10.77
N GLU A 12 -6.00 13.85 -11.72
CA GLU A 12 -7.23 14.57 -12.05
C GLU A 12 -8.29 13.60 -12.60
N THR A 13 -7.88 12.63 -13.41
CA THR A 13 -8.78 11.61 -13.94
C THR A 13 -9.33 10.72 -12.84
N TYR A 14 -8.49 10.23 -11.93
CA TYR A 14 -8.93 9.46 -10.76
C TYR A 14 -9.86 10.26 -9.86
N LYS A 15 -9.59 11.55 -9.66
CA LYS A 15 -10.46 12.43 -8.88
C LYS A 15 -11.85 12.56 -9.52
N LYS A 16 -11.91 12.83 -10.83
CA LYS A 16 -13.17 12.90 -11.59
C LYS A 16 -13.92 11.58 -11.54
N LEU A 17 -13.24 10.44 -11.71
CA LEU A 17 -13.87 9.13 -11.64
C LEU A 17 -14.36 8.77 -10.22
N CYS A 18 -13.65 9.17 -9.16
CA CYS A 18 -14.13 9.04 -7.79
C CYS A 18 -15.41 9.84 -7.54
N ASP A 19 -15.50 11.03 -8.15
CA ASP A 19 -16.65 11.93 -8.01
C ASP A 19 -17.84 11.43 -8.85
N GLU A 20 -17.59 10.86 -10.04
CA GLU A 20 -18.62 10.24 -10.88
C GLU A 20 -19.15 8.90 -10.33
N PHE A 21 -18.29 8.12 -9.67
CA PHE A 21 -18.61 6.79 -9.16
C PHE A 21 -18.25 6.66 -7.67
N PRO A 22 -19.02 7.31 -6.77
CA PRO A 22 -18.72 7.34 -5.34
C PRO A 22 -18.79 5.95 -4.68
N ASP A 23 -19.58 5.03 -5.22
CA ASP A 23 -19.83 3.71 -4.64
C ASP A 23 -18.89 2.61 -5.19
N CYS A 24 -17.83 2.97 -5.92
CA CYS A 24 -16.91 2.00 -6.52
C CYS A 24 -15.66 1.78 -5.64
N PRO A 25 -15.61 0.75 -4.78
CA PRO A 25 -14.49 0.55 -3.85
C PRO A 25 -13.17 0.23 -4.57
N GLY A 26 -13.23 -0.43 -5.74
CA GLY A 26 -12.04 -0.74 -6.53
C GLY A 26 -11.31 0.52 -7.02
N LEU A 27 -12.04 1.59 -7.32
CA LEU A 27 -11.46 2.84 -7.80
C LEU A 27 -10.75 3.60 -6.67
N TYR A 28 -11.34 3.59 -5.46
CA TYR A 28 -10.70 4.12 -4.26
C TYR A 28 -9.48 3.31 -3.85
N SER A 29 -9.53 1.98 -3.96
CA SER A 29 -8.40 1.10 -3.68
C SER A 29 -7.21 1.39 -4.61
N ALA A 30 -7.47 1.50 -5.92
CA ALA A 30 -6.43 1.84 -6.90
C ALA A 30 -5.81 3.21 -6.62
N ARG A 31 -6.65 4.22 -6.30
CA ARG A 31 -6.18 5.56 -5.93
C ARG A 31 -5.33 5.52 -4.65
N LEU A 32 -5.75 4.76 -3.65
CA LEU A 32 -5.02 4.61 -2.38
C LEU A 32 -3.64 3.98 -2.60
N GLN A 33 -3.58 2.89 -3.38
CA GLN A 33 -2.31 2.24 -3.75
C GLN A 33 -1.39 3.21 -4.51
N MET A 34 -1.93 3.97 -5.47
CA MET A 34 -1.16 4.97 -6.21
C MET A 34 -0.59 6.05 -5.30
N LEU A 35 -1.39 6.59 -4.37
CA LEU A 35 -0.92 7.58 -3.39
C LEU A 35 0.16 7.00 -2.46
N PHE A 36 0.03 5.74 -2.07
CA PHE A 36 0.97 5.05 -1.19
C PHE A 36 2.33 4.74 -1.87
N MET A 37 2.32 4.52 -3.18
CA MET A 37 3.52 4.27 -3.99
C MET A 37 4.34 5.53 -4.30
N LYS A 38 3.80 6.73 -4.04
CA LYS A 38 4.55 7.97 -4.25
C LYS A 38 5.72 8.09 -3.27
N PRO A 39 6.86 8.65 -3.71
CA PRO A 39 7.99 8.90 -2.82
C PRO A 39 7.66 9.91 -1.72
N GLU A 40 6.86 10.93 -2.04
CA GLU A 40 6.34 11.91 -1.10
C GLU A 40 4.89 11.57 -0.76
N ARG A 41 4.67 10.89 0.37
CA ARG A 41 3.34 10.46 0.83
C ARG A 41 2.62 11.60 1.50
N ASN A 42 1.48 12.01 0.94
CA ASN A 42 0.58 12.96 1.60
C ASN A 42 -0.35 12.19 2.56
N VAL A 43 0.02 12.16 3.84
CA VAL A 43 -0.67 11.43 4.92
C VAL A 43 -2.15 11.82 5.01
N LEU A 44 -2.47 13.11 4.85
CA LEU A 44 -3.85 13.61 4.91
C LEU A 44 -4.71 13.09 3.76
N GLU A 45 -4.15 13.01 2.55
CA GLU A 45 -4.88 12.50 1.40
C GLU A 45 -5.08 10.98 1.47
N ILE A 46 -4.06 10.24 1.88
CA ILE A 46 -4.13 8.79 2.10
C ILE A 46 -5.19 8.48 3.15
N ARG A 47 -5.17 9.18 4.29
CA ARG A 47 -6.16 9.02 5.36
C ARG A 47 -7.58 9.31 4.88
N LYS A 48 -7.79 10.40 4.14
CA LYS A 48 -9.11 10.73 3.57
C LYS A 48 -9.60 9.67 2.59
N ALA A 49 -8.73 9.17 1.71
CA ALA A 49 -9.08 8.13 0.75
C ALA A 49 -9.42 6.80 1.45
N ALA A 50 -8.63 6.39 2.44
CA ALA A 50 -8.86 5.19 3.24
C ALA A 50 -10.20 5.26 4.00
N MET A 51 -10.47 6.38 4.69
CA MET A 51 -11.73 6.53 5.44
C MET A 51 -12.97 6.51 4.53
N ARG A 52 -12.89 7.04 3.31
CA ARG A 52 -13.98 6.91 2.32
C ARG A 52 -14.18 5.46 1.92
N MET A 53 -13.10 4.73 1.65
CA MET A 53 -13.15 3.33 1.29
C MET A 53 -13.75 2.45 2.40
N LEU A 54 -13.38 2.69 3.66
CA LEU A 54 -13.95 2.00 4.82
C LEU A 54 -15.47 2.24 4.95
N LYS A 55 -15.95 3.44 4.62
CA LYS A 55 -17.40 3.74 4.61
C LYS A 55 -18.16 3.00 3.50
N ILE A 56 -17.56 2.86 2.31
CA ILE A 56 -18.20 2.23 1.15
C ILE A 56 -18.32 0.71 1.32
N VAL A 57 -17.30 0.06 1.89
CA VAL A 57 -17.22 -1.41 1.90
C VAL A 57 -18.15 -2.06 2.95
N ASP A 58 -18.69 -1.27 3.89
CA ASP A 58 -19.46 -1.69 5.08
C ASP A 58 -18.71 -2.75 5.89
N VAL A 59 -17.90 -2.25 6.83
CA VAL A 59 -17.02 -3.08 7.68
C VAL A 59 -17.82 -4.06 8.55
N ASP A 60 -19.02 -3.68 8.99
CA ASP A 60 -19.85 -4.50 9.86
C ASP A 60 -20.40 -5.73 9.13
N GLU A 61 -20.73 -5.56 7.85
CA GLU A 61 -21.15 -6.67 6.99
C GLU A 61 -20.03 -7.71 6.84
N VAL A 62 -18.80 -7.24 6.65
CA VAL A 62 -17.62 -8.12 6.50
C VAL A 62 -17.30 -8.85 7.81
N PHE A 63 -17.41 -8.20 8.96
CA PHE A 63 -17.19 -8.87 10.25
C PHE A 63 -18.25 -9.92 10.57
N LYS A 64 -19.52 -9.67 10.23
CA LYS A 64 -20.58 -10.70 10.34
C LYS A 64 -20.26 -11.93 9.50
N PHE A 65 -19.66 -11.73 8.33
CA PHE A 65 -19.23 -12.83 7.46
C PHE A 65 -18.05 -13.62 8.06
N LEU A 66 -17.03 -12.94 8.60
CA LEU A 66 -15.87 -13.59 9.23
C LEU A 66 -16.24 -14.37 10.51
N GLY A 67 -17.21 -13.89 11.30
CA GLY A 67 -17.64 -14.55 12.54
C GLY A 67 -18.59 -15.75 12.33
N ASN A 68 -19.35 -15.77 11.24
CA ASN A 68 -20.32 -16.83 10.97
C ASN A 68 -19.67 -17.99 10.20
N GLY A 69 -18.89 -18.80 10.91
CA GLY A 69 -18.38 -20.08 10.42
C GLY A 69 -19.47 -21.13 10.28
N SER A 70 -20.36 -21.02 9.29
CA SER A 70 -21.09 -22.15 8.66
C SER A 70 -22.25 -21.68 7.78
N GLN A 71 -22.34 -22.26 6.59
CA GLN A 71 -23.49 -23.04 6.10
C GLN A 71 -23.38 -23.06 4.57
N HIS A 72 -23.28 -24.26 4.00
CA HIS A 72 -23.18 -24.53 2.57
C HIS A 72 -24.47 -24.14 1.85
N ASP A 73 -24.42 -23.12 0.99
CA ASP A 73 -25.48 -22.85 0.03
C ASP A 73 -24.88 -22.29 -1.27
N MET A 74 -25.33 -22.72 -2.44
CA MET A 74 -24.71 -22.35 -3.72
C MET A 74 -24.87 -20.85 -4.05
N ASN A 75 -25.93 -20.21 -3.56
CA ASN A 75 -26.08 -18.75 -3.60
C ASN A 75 -25.11 -18.01 -2.65
N LYS A 76 -24.55 -18.71 -1.64
CA LYS A 76 -23.47 -18.16 -0.84
C LYS A 76 -22.15 -18.11 -1.59
N VAL A 77 -21.86 -18.98 -2.56
CA VAL A 77 -20.55 -18.99 -3.25
C VAL A 77 -20.26 -17.67 -3.98
N LYS A 78 -21.25 -17.10 -4.69
CA LYS A 78 -21.10 -15.78 -5.33
C LYS A 78 -21.01 -14.64 -4.32
N ASN A 79 -21.67 -14.76 -3.17
CA ASN A 79 -21.52 -13.81 -2.08
C ASN A 79 -20.18 -13.99 -1.36
N GLU A 80 -19.64 -15.20 -1.31
CA GLU A 80 -18.38 -15.55 -0.68
C GLU A 80 -17.21 -14.94 -1.44
N GLU A 81 -17.21 -15.01 -2.78
CA GLU A 81 -16.20 -14.33 -3.61
C GLU A 81 -16.24 -12.81 -3.41
N LYS A 82 -17.43 -12.19 -3.43
CA LYS A 82 -17.60 -10.76 -3.16
C LYS A 82 -17.13 -10.38 -1.76
N MET A 83 -17.44 -11.18 -0.74
CA MET A 83 -17.00 -10.92 0.63
C MET A 83 -15.49 -11.11 0.77
N LYS A 84 -14.88 -12.11 0.13
CA LYS A 84 -13.43 -12.28 0.09
C LYS A 84 -12.75 -11.09 -0.58
N GLU A 85 -13.31 -10.57 -1.67
CA GLU A 85 -12.83 -9.35 -2.32
C GLU A 85 -12.93 -8.15 -1.37
N LYS A 86 -14.06 -7.96 -0.67
CA LYS A 86 -14.21 -6.92 0.36
C LYS A 86 -13.19 -7.08 1.50
N VAL A 87 -12.96 -8.30 1.99
CA VAL A 87 -11.95 -8.59 3.03
C VAL A 87 -10.55 -8.21 2.55
N ALA A 88 -10.18 -8.58 1.33
CA ALA A 88 -8.88 -8.23 0.75
C ALA A 88 -8.71 -6.71 0.59
N LEU A 89 -9.77 -6.03 0.16
CA LEU A 89 -9.83 -4.57 0.04
C LEU A 89 -9.66 -3.89 1.41
N LEU A 90 -10.39 -4.34 2.44
CA LEU A 90 -10.28 -3.81 3.80
C LEU A 90 -8.90 -4.05 4.40
N SER A 91 -8.38 -5.28 4.28
CA SER A 91 -7.03 -5.63 4.75
C SER A 91 -5.97 -4.71 4.12
N THR A 92 -6.02 -4.54 2.80
CA THR A 92 -5.10 -3.63 2.09
C THR A 92 -5.25 -2.18 2.56
N THR A 93 -6.48 -1.73 2.79
CA THR A 93 -6.77 -0.36 3.22
C THR A 93 -6.24 -0.07 4.62
N TYR A 94 -6.53 -0.95 5.58
CA TYR A 94 -6.02 -0.84 6.93
C TYR A 94 -4.50 -0.95 6.96
N GLY A 95 -3.91 -1.88 6.21
CA GLY A 95 -2.45 -2.03 6.11
C GLY A 95 -1.77 -0.74 5.62
N ILE A 96 -2.24 -0.16 4.51
CA ILE A 96 -1.72 1.11 3.98
C ILE A 96 -1.88 2.24 5.00
N LEU A 97 -3.06 2.33 5.64
CA LEU A 97 -3.36 3.40 6.58
C LEU A 97 -2.45 3.34 7.81
N VAL A 98 -2.34 2.16 8.43
CA VAL A 98 -1.45 1.92 9.57
C VAL A 98 -0.01 2.23 9.21
N GLU A 99 0.48 1.69 8.08
CA GLU A 99 1.87 1.88 7.68
C GLU A 99 2.18 3.37 7.48
N THR A 100 1.27 4.09 6.82
CA THR A 100 1.43 5.52 6.57
C THR A 100 1.44 6.34 7.86
N LEU A 101 0.58 6.00 8.83
CA LEU A 101 0.54 6.70 10.12
C LEU A 101 1.77 6.39 10.98
N MET A 102 2.25 5.15 10.99
CA MET A 102 3.49 4.78 11.66
C MET A 102 4.70 5.50 11.06
N ASP A 103 4.81 5.53 9.73
CA ASP A 103 5.91 6.23 9.06
C ASP A 103 5.86 7.75 9.35
N ASP A 104 4.67 8.36 9.33
CA ASP A 104 4.47 9.77 9.70
C ASP A 104 4.87 10.03 11.16
N TYR A 105 4.42 9.18 12.09
CA TYR A 105 4.77 9.27 13.51
C TYR A 105 6.28 9.16 13.73
N LEU A 106 6.94 8.16 13.12
CA LEU A 106 8.38 7.94 13.24
C LEU A 106 9.20 9.07 12.62
N SER A 107 8.68 9.73 11.58
CA SER A 107 9.32 10.89 10.95
C SER A 107 9.25 12.15 11.82
N LYS A 108 8.13 12.34 12.54
CA LYS A 108 7.89 13.51 13.42
C LYS A 108 8.47 13.33 14.82
N SER A 109 8.57 12.09 15.29
CA SER A 109 9.06 11.79 16.62
C SER A 109 10.50 12.29 16.79
N SER A 110 10.69 13.20 17.75
CA SER A 110 12.01 13.72 18.14
C SER A 110 12.85 12.72 18.92
N LYS A 111 12.28 11.56 19.26
CA LYS A 111 12.93 10.49 20.01
C LYS A 111 13.93 9.75 19.10
N THR A 112 14.84 8.98 19.70
CA THR A 112 15.89 8.18 19.03
C THR A 112 15.31 7.03 18.22
N SER A 113 14.48 7.32 17.21
CA SER A 113 14.00 6.33 16.25
C SER A 113 15.14 5.94 15.29
N PRO A 114 15.36 4.64 15.05
CA PRO A 114 16.41 4.21 14.13
C PRO A 114 16.16 4.75 12.73
N ALA A 115 17.22 5.22 12.07
CA ALA A 115 17.14 5.86 10.76
C ALA A 115 16.50 4.95 9.68
N GLU A 116 16.71 3.64 9.78
CA GLU A 116 16.11 2.68 8.84
C GLU A 116 14.58 2.67 8.84
N PHE A 117 13.95 3.05 9.97
CA PHE A 117 12.50 3.07 10.13
C PHE A 117 11.85 4.41 9.75
N LYS A 118 12.64 5.47 9.55
CA LYS A 118 12.11 6.80 9.19
C LYS A 118 11.59 6.89 7.76
N ASN A 119 11.99 5.98 6.87
CA ASN A 119 11.73 6.06 5.43
C ASN A 119 11.24 4.72 4.84
N ASN A 120 9.95 4.40 4.94
CA ASN A 120 9.34 3.23 4.27
C ASN A 120 10.14 1.94 4.48
N PHE A 121 10.27 1.51 5.74
CA PHE A 121 10.99 0.26 6.06
C PHE A 121 10.27 -0.95 5.43
N GLN A 122 10.99 -1.69 4.59
CA GLN A 122 10.50 -2.87 3.88
C GLN A 122 11.54 -3.98 3.90
N PHE A 123 11.08 -5.24 3.93
CA PHE A 123 11.95 -6.41 3.80
C PHE A 123 12.20 -6.71 2.33
N GLU A 124 13.36 -6.29 1.85
CA GLU A 124 13.86 -6.72 0.55
C GLU A 124 14.73 -7.98 0.73
N PRO A 125 14.37 -9.12 0.10
CA PRO A 125 15.25 -10.26 0.02
C PRO A 125 16.56 -9.82 -0.61
N ASP A 126 17.68 -10.10 0.06
CA ASP A 126 18.97 -9.99 -0.59
C ASP A 126 19.06 -11.10 -1.67
N LEU A 127 18.97 -10.70 -2.93
CA LEU A 127 19.16 -11.58 -4.09
C LEU A 127 20.66 -11.91 -4.30
N GLY A 128 21.54 -11.42 -3.42
CA GLY A 128 22.99 -11.49 -3.53
C GLY A 128 23.53 -10.44 -4.51
N PHE A 129 24.85 -10.35 -4.59
CA PHE A 129 25.59 -9.63 -5.63
C PHE A 129 25.33 -10.25 -7.02
N ASN A 130 24.14 -10.06 -7.57
CA ASN A 130 23.80 -10.33 -8.97
C ASN A 130 23.65 -9.02 -9.77
N GLU A 131 23.57 -7.89 -9.08
CA GLU A 131 23.70 -6.57 -9.68
C GLU A 131 25.06 -6.02 -9.26
N ALA A 132 25.88 -5.65 -10.25
CA ALA A 132 27.06 -4.83 -9.99
C ALA A 132 26.58 -3.63 -9.15
N PRO A 133 27.28 -3.27 -8.06
CA PRO A 133 26.92 -2.06 -7.33
C PRO A 133 26.83 -0.94 -8.37
N VAL A 134 25.71 -0.22 -8.40
CA VAL A 134 25.63 1.06 -9.10
C VAL A 134 26.77 1.87 -8.49
N GLN A 135 27.89 1.92 -9.21
CA GLN A 135 28.98 2.78 -8.88
C GLN A 135 28.35 4.16 -8.99
N ASN A 136 27.97 4.75 -7.86
CA ASN A 136 27.98 6.18 -7.75
C ASN A 136 29.39 6.55 -8.21
N GLU A 137 29.49 7.20 -9.36
CA GLU A 137 30.71 7.81 -9.89
C GLU A 137 31.12 8.92 -8.91
N GLY A 138 31.51 8.53 -7.69
CA GLY A 138 32.41 9.30 -6.87
C GLY A 138 33.70 9.32 -7.65
N ILE A 139 34.01 10.49 -8.18
CA ILE A 139 35.24 10.84 -8.87
C ILE A 139 36.41 10.49 -7.95
N TRP A 140 36.87 9.25 -8.00
CA TRP A 140 38.19 8.85 -7.54
C TRP A 140 39.12 9.13 -8.70
N GLY A 141 39.87 10.23 -8.59
CA GLY A 141 40.77 10.70 -9.64
C GLY A 141 41.67 9.58 -10.15
N GLN A 142 41.42 9.14 -11.38
CA GLN A 142 42.35 8.35 -12.16
C GLN A 142 43.50 9.26 -12.62
N LYS A 143 44.69 8.99 -12.10
CA LYS A 143 45.92 9.24 -12.83
C LYS A 143 46.17 8.04 -13.75
N ASP A 144 46.19 8.34 -15.04
CA ASP A 144 46.99 7.76 -16.13
C ASP A 144 47.29 6.26 -16.12
N GLY A 145 46.76 5.57 -17.14
CA GLY A 145 47.25 4.26 -17.55
C GLY A 145 46.28 3.52 -18.46
N GLN A 146 46.39 3.75 -19.76
CA GLN A 146 45.70 3.01 -20.83
C GLN A 146 45.85 1.49 -20.68
N LEU A 147 44.76 0.73 -20.93
CA LEU A 147 44.79 -0.39 -21.87
C LEU A 147 43.37 -0.80 -22.29
N GLU A 148 43.17 -0.93 -23.60
CA GLU A 148 41.92 -1.34 -24.24
C GLU A 148 41.71 -2.87 -24.28
N HIS A 149 40.45 -3.22 -24.59
CA HIS A 149 39.87 -4.52 -24.99
C HIS A 149 39.25 -5.32 -23.83
N SER A 150 37.94 -5.60 -23.81
CA SER A 150 37.24 -6.37 -24.84
C SER A 150 35.72 -6.17 -24.78
N LYS A 151 35.10 -6.12 -25.96
CA LYS A 151 33.65 -6.23 -26.18
C LYS A 151 33.30 -7.72 -26.27
N SER A 152 32.46 -8.23 -25.38
CA SER A 152 31.42 -9.23 -25.69
C SER A 152 30.76 -9.69 -24.39
N SER A 153 29.44 -9.45 -24.24
CA SER A 153 28.46 -10.34 -23.58
C SER A 153 27.11 -9.62 -23.39
N THR A 154 26.53 -9.09 -24.46
CA THR A 154 25.23 -8.37 -24.38
C THR A 154 24.01 -9.28 -24.55
N ASN A 155 24.18 -10.60 -24.72
CA ASN A 155 23.06 -11.51 -25.05
C ASN A 155 22.65 -12.49 -23.93
N GLN A 156 23.18 -12.39 -22.71
CA GLN A 156 22.71 -13.20 -21.56
C GLN A 156 21.96 -12.39 -20.50
N ILE A 157 21.92 -11.06 -20.60
CA ILE A 157 21.29 -10.17 -19.62
C ILE A 157 19.76 -10.10 -19.82
N GLU A 158 19.26 -10.30 -21.05
CA GLU A 158 17.81 -10.20 -21.31
C GLU A 158 16.98 -11.36 -20.75
N ASN A 159 17.56 -12.55 -20.56
CA ASN A 159 16.81 -13.71 -20.08
C ASN A 159 16.72 -13.75 -18.54
N GLY A 160 17.68 -13.17 -17.82
CA GLY A 160 17.65 -13.03 -16.36
C GLY A 160 16.63 -12.00 -15.88
N ALA A 161 16.61 -10.82 -16.52
CA ALA A 161 15.71 -9.72 -16.18
C ALA A 161 14.22 -10.05 -16.42
N LYS A 162 13.91 -10.86 -17.45
CA LYS A 162 12.54 -11.33 -17.70
C LYS A 162 12.03 -12.23 -16.57
N SER A 163 12.86 -13.16 -16.06
CA SER A 163 12.47 -14.08 -14.98
C SER A 163 12.28 -13.40 -13.61
N ALA A 164 13.02 -12.32 -13.32
CA ALA A 164 12.86 -11.54 -12.10
C ALA A 164 11.63 -10.60 -12.15
N SER A 165 11.30 -10.07 -13.33
CA SER A 165 10.06 -9.30 -13.54
C SER A 165 8.80 -10.17 -13.46
N GLU A 166 8.91 -11.47 -13.76
CA GLU A 166 7.79 -12.42 -13.70
C GLU A 166 7.47 -12.89 -12.27
N ARG A 167 8.48 -12.94 -11.38
CA ARG A 167 8.26 -13.25 -9.95
C ARG A 167 7.75 -12.07 -9.12
N ARG A 168 7.81 -10.84 -9.65
CA ARG A 168 7.16 -9.65 -9.06
C ARG A 168 5.65 -9.60 -9.29
N LYS A 169 5.06 -10.54 -10.06
CA LYS A 169 3.61 -10.69 -10.24
C LYS A 169 2.98 -11.55 -9.12
N GLY A 170 3.34 -11.29 -7.87
CA GLY A 170 2.61 -11.81 -6.72
C GLY A 170 1.27 -11.11 -6.61
N ASN A 171 0.22 -11.66 -7.23
CA ASN A 171 -1.20 -11.38 -7.01
C ASN A 171 -1.64 -9.90 -6.89
N PHE A 172 -1.07 -9.01 -7.72
CA PHE A 172 -1.62 -7.66 -7.96
C PHE A 172 -2.50 -7.70 -9.22
N PRO A 173 -3.60 -6.92 -9.29
CA PRO A 173 -4.33 -6.78 -10.54
C PRO A 173 -3.36 -6.20 -11.58
N ASN A 174 -2.98 -7.05 -12.53
CA ASN A 174 -2.24 -6.70 -13.72
C ASN A 174 -2.86 -5.42 -14.32
N PHE A 175 -2.09 -4.50 -14.90
CA PHE A 175 -2.65 -3.36 -15.63
C PHE A 175 -3.66 -3.81 -16.70
N GLY A 176 -3.54 -5.05 -17.21
CA GLY A 176 -4.56 -5.70 -18.03
C GLY A 176 -5.91 -5.95 -17.32
N THR A 177 -5.94 -6.20 -16.01
CA THR A 177 -7.16 -6.31 -15.20
C THR A 177 -7.84 -4.94 -15.05
N ILE A 178 -7.06 -3.86 -14.89
CA ILE A 178 -7.59 -2.48 -14.83
C ILE A 178 -8.12 -2.05 -16.21
N ALA A 179 -7.38 -2.34 -17.29
CA ALA A 179 -7.85 -2.11 -18.65
C ALA A 179 -9.14 -2.91 -18.94
N ASN A 180 -9.25 -4.16 -18.48
CA ASN A 180 -10.47 -4.95 -18.61
C ASN A 180 -11.65 -4.39 -17.79
N VAL A 181 -11.40 -3.80 -16.63
CA VAL A 181 -12.44 -3.10 -15.84
C VAL A 181 -12.90 -1.84 -16.58
N ILE A 182 -12.00 -1.06 -17.16
CA ILE A 182 -12.33 0.14 -17.96
C ILE A 182 -13.13 -0.25 -19.22
N VAL A 183 -12.72 -1.30 -19.94
CA VAL A 183 -13.44 -1.81 -21.12
C VAL A 183 -14.84 -2.31 -20.73
N LYS A 184 -14.98 -3.04 -19.62
CA LYS A 184 -16.30 -3.49 -19.13
C LYS A 184 -17.20 -2.33 -18.71
N LEU A 185 -16.64 -1.26 -18.14
CA LEU A 185 -17.35 -0.03 -17.79
C LEU A 185 -17.81 0.73 -19.04
N GLU A 186 -16.97 0.81 -20.08
CA GLU A 186 -17.37 1.39 -21.37
C GLU A 186 -18.44 0.55 -22.07
N GLU A 187 -18.34 -0.78 -22.07
CA GLU A 187 -19.37 -1.66 -22.63
C GLU A 187 -20.69 -1.55 -21.88
N ALA A 188 -20.67 -1.43 -20.55
CA ALA A 188 -21.86 -1.16 -19.75
C ALA A 188 -22.50 0.19 -20.10
N LYS A 189 -21.69 1.25 -20.25
CA LYS A 189 -22.16 2.57 -20.72
C LYS A 189 -22.76 2.49 -22.13
N ARG A 190 -22.17 1.73 -23.05
CA ARG A 190 -22.71 1.53 -24.43
C ARG A 190 -24.02 0.74 -24.42
N ARG A 191 -24.15 -0.29 -23.58
CA ARG A 191 -25.39 -1.07 -23.45
C ARG A 191 -26.53 -0.26 -22.85
N ALA A 192 -26.25 0.58 -21.85
CA ALA A 192 -27.25 1.50 -21.30
C ALA A 192 -27.75 2.50 -22.36
N LYS A 193 -26.82 3.03 -23.19
CA LYS A 193 -27.17 3.97 -24.28
C LYS A 193 -27.98 3.35 -25.43
N ILE A 194 -27.86 2.04 -25.66
CA ILE A 194 -28.63 1.33 -26.69
C ILE A 194 -30.06 1.03 -26.20
N PHE A 195 -30.29 0.97 -24.88
CA PHE A 195 -31.60 0.66 -24.31
C PHE A 195 -32.55 1.87 -24.31
N ASP A 196 -32.02 3.10 -24.22
CA ASP A 196 -32.82 4.33 -24.34
C ASP A 196 -33.17 4.72 -25.80
N GLY A 197 -32.63 4.01 -26.80
CA GLY A 197 -32.81 4.32 -28.22
C GLY A 197 -33.93 3.58 -28.96
N LYS A 198 -34.72 2.73 -28.27
CA LYS A 198 -35.76 1.90 -28.91
C LYS A 198 -37.04 1.83 -28.07
N ALA A 199 -37.76 2.94 -28.00
CA ALA A 199 -39.16 2.96 -27.62
C ALA A 199 -39.92 4.06 -28.38
N GLU A 200 -40.16 3.82 -29.68
CA GLU A 200 -41.13 4.58 -30.48
C GLU A 200 -42.35 3.70 -30.83
N GLY A 201 -43.54 4.20 -30.48
CA GLY A 201 -44.88 3.81 -30.98
C GLY A 201 -45.46 2.51 -30.40
N THR A 202 -46.69 2.40 -29.89
CA THR A 202 -47.98 3.06 -30.20
C THR A 202 -49.05 2.54 -29.18
N PRO A 203 -50.34 2.97 -29.17
CA PRO A 203 -50.90 4.16 -28.54
C PRO A 203 -51.88 3.91 -27.36
N ALA A 204 -52.10 4.98 -26.59
CA ALA A 204 -53.35 5.43 -25.97
C ALA A 204 -54.40 4.42 -25.45
N LYS A 205 -54.57 4.40 -24.12
CA LYS A 205 -55.89 4.27 -23.48
C LYS A 205 -56.04 5.30 -22.37
N LYS A 206 -57.13 6.06 -22.47
CA LYS A 206 -57.54 7.16 -21.61
C LYS A 206 -58.11 6.68 -20.27
N SER A 207 -57.83 7.50 -19.23
CA SER A 207 -58.64 7.81 -18.02
C SER A 207 -58.44 6.94 -16.77
N PRO A 208 -58.74 7.47 -15.55
CA PRO A 208 -58.81 8.88 -15.13
C PRO A 208 -57.89 9.22 -13.95
N ALA A 209 -57.72 10.53 -13.76
CA ALA A 209 -56.93 11.17 -12.72
C ALA A 209 -57.30 10.70 -11.31
N THR A 210 -56.27 10.36 -10.53
CA THR A 210 -56.32 10.38 -9.06
C THR A 210 -55.28 11.37 -8.60
N GLU A 211 -55.73 12.48 -8.04
CA GLU A 211 -54.92 13.41 -7.26
C GLU A 211 -54.12 12.64 -6.20
N MET A 212 -52.80 12.65 -6.31
CA MET A 212 -51.92 12.39 -5.18
C MET A 212 -50.97 13.56 -5.03
N GLN A 213 -51.10 14.19 -3.87
CA GLN A 213 -50.34 15.35 -3.40
C GLN A 213 -48.83 15.07 -3.48
N GLU A 214 -48.11 15.90 -4.25
CA GLU A 214 -46.66 16.04 -4.13
C GLU A 214 -46.33 16.62 -2.75
N LYS A 215 -45.95 15.77 -1.81
CA LYS A 215 -45.11 16.17 -0.69
C LYS A 215 -43.68 16.31 -1.20
N SER A 216 -43.30 17.55 -1.50
CA SER A 216 -41.91 17.95 -1.68
C SER A 216 -41.13 17.65 -0.39
N ILE A 217 -40.33 16.60 -0.41
CA ILE A 217 -39.29 16.37 0.60
C ILE A 217 -38.08 17.19 0.16
N THR A 218 -38.00 18.41 0.66
CA THR A 218 -36.78 19.21 0.64
C THR A 218 -35.81 18.57 1.65
N LEU A 219 -34.81 17.83 1.15
CA LEU A 219 -33.65 17.44 1.95
C LEU A 219 -32.94 18.72 2.40
N PRO A 220 -32.69 18.91 3.71
CA PRO A 220 -31.95 20.07 4.19
C PRO A 220 -30.52 19.99 3.63
N ALA A 221 -30.08 21.10 3.05
CA ALA A 221 -28.67 21.30 2.77
C ALA A 221 -27.91 21.18 4.09
N GLU A 222 -27.19 20.08 4.28
CA GLU A 222 -26.24 19.98 5.38
C GLU A 222 -25.14 21.00 5.12
N ASP A 223 -25.16 22.04 5.94
CA ASP A 223 -24.07 22.99 6.11
C ASP A 223 -22.77 22.20 6.29
N PHE A 224 -21.90 22.26 5.29
CA PHE A 224 -20.50 21.92 5.44
C PHE A 224 -19.89 22.95 6.41
N THR A 225 -20.02 22.67 7.71
CA THR A 225 -19.20 23.34 8.72
C THR A 225 -17.75 23.13 8.34
N VAL A 226 -17.10 24.24 8.00
CA VAL A 226 -15.67 24.38 7.84
C VAL A 226 -15.00 23.63 8.99
N LEU A 227 -14.30 22.55 8.65
CA LEU A 227 -13.50 21.78 9.60
C LEU A 227 -12.59 22.77 10.35
N PRO A 228 -12.65 22.82 11.69
CA PRO A 228 -11.75 23.66 12.46
C PRO A 228 -10.30 23.29 12.11
N ALA A 229 -9.42 24.30 12.11
CA ALA A 229 -8.00 24.14 11.81
C ALA A 229 -7.43 22.92 12.57
N PRO A 230 -6.55 22.12 11.93
CA PRO A 230 -6.06 20.89 12.53
C PRO A 230 -5.45 21.23 13.90
N PRO A 231 -5.92 20.58 14.98
CA PRO A 231 -5.33 20.79 16.29
C PRO A 231 -3.83 20.45 16.20
N LYS A 232 -3.01 21.17 16.97
CA LYS A 232 -1.59 20.82 17.14
C LYS A 232 -1.54 19.32 17.45
N GLN A 233 -1.03 18.51 16.52
CA GLN A 233 -1.03 17.06 16.65
C GLN A 233 -0.29 16.69 17.94
N ASN A 234 -1.02 16.24 18.94
CA ASN A 234 -0.43 15.61 20.12
C ASN A 234 0.11 14.27 19.64
N VAL A 235 1.42 14.09 19.74
CA VAL A 235 2.13 12.86 19.36
C VAL A 235 1.49 11.63 20.01
N ASP A 236 1.00 11.76 21.25
CA ASP A 236 0.34 10.68 21.97
C ASP A 236 -1.04 10.30 21.41
N GLU A 237 -1.77 11.23 20.78
CA GLU A 237 -3.06 10.94 20.14
C GLU A 237 -2.87 10.11 18.86
N ASP A 238 -1.80 10.38 18.12
CA ASP A 238 -1.44 9.64 16.90
C ASP A 238 -1.08 8.17 17.23
N LEU A 239 -0.38 7.92 18.35
CA LEU A 239 -0.01 6.56 18.77
C LEU A 239 -1.22 5.71 19.19
N ALA A 240 -2.17 6.31 19.93
CA ALA A 240 -3.41 5.64 20.30
C ALA A 240 -4.29 5.30 19.07
N GLU A 241 -4.26 6.14 18.04
CA GLU A 241 -4.92 5.85 16.75
C GLU A 241 -4.25 4.67 16.03
N ILE A 242 -2.92 4.65 15.98
CA ILE A 242 -2.15 3.53 15.40
C ILE A 242 -2.51 2.21 16.08
N ASP A 243 -2.57 2.17 17.41
CA ASP A 243 -2.90 0.93 18.15
C ASP A 243 -4.32 0.44 17.85
N ARG A 244 -5.30 1.34 17.79
CA ARG A 244 -6.68 1.00 17.42
C ARG A 244 -6.73 0.40 16.01
N LEU A 245 -6.04 1.03 15.06
CA LEU A 245 -6.02 0.56 13.68
C LEU A 245 -5.26 -0.78 13.53
N MET A 246 -4.20 -1.00 14.31
CA MET A 246 -3.50 -2.29 14.36
C MET A 246 -4.40 -3.41 14.88
N VAL A 247 -5.19 -3.15 15.93
CA VAL A 247 -6.20 -4.10 16.42
C VAL A 247 -7.22 -4.41 15.33
N GLU A 248 -7.75 -3.41 14.64
CA GLU A 248 -8.68 -3.64 13.52
C GLU A 248 -8.04 -4.42 12.38
N TYR A 249 -6.81 -4.07 11.99
CA TYR A 249 -6.05 -4.78 10.94
C TYR A 249 -5.85 -6.26 11.28
N SER A 250 -5.57 -6.58 12.56
CA SER A 250 -5.33 -7.94 13.04
C SER A 250 -6.56 -8.87 12.94
N LYS A 251 -7.77 -8.31 12.81
CA LYS A 251 -9.00 -9.07 12.64
C LYS A 251 -9.15 -9.66 11.24
N PHE A 252 -8.47 -9.08 10.26
CA PHE A 252 -8.43 -9.59 8.90
C PHE A 252 -7.25 -10.54 8.77
N PRO A 253 -7.32 -11.61 7.95
CA PRO A 253 -6.18 -12.49 7.70
C PRO A 253 -5.11 -11.71 6.94
N PRO A 254 -4.07 -11.18 7.59
CA PRO A 254 -3.09 -10.36 6.91
C PRO A 254 -2.05 -11.28 6.27
N ASN A 255 -1.31 -10.75 5.30
CA ASN A 255 -0.09 -11.42 4.87
C ASN A 255 0.87 -11.47 6.08
N PRO A 256 1.38 -12.66 6.48
CA PRO A 256 2.24 -12.80 7.65
C PRO A 256 3.51 -11.92 7.60
N GLN A 257 4.01 -11.64 6.39
CA GLN A 257 5.18 -10.77 6.22
C GLN A 257 4.84 -9.30 6.51
N ASP A 258 3.73 -8.82 5.99
CA ASP A 258 3.28 -7.44 6.16
C ASP A 258 2.94 -7.18 7.63
N LEU A 259 2.24 -8.12 8.28
CA LEU A 259 1.97 -8.05 9.72
C LEU A 259 3.27 -8.02 10.54
N GLY A 260 4.28 -8.81 10.16
CA GLY A 260 5.58 -8.81 10.83
C GLY A 260 6.30 -7.45 10.74
N ILE A 261 6.27 -6.80 9.58
CA ILE A 261 6.82 -5.45 9.40
C ILE A 261 6.08 -4.46 10.31
N LEU A 262 4.75 -4.48 10.28
CA LEU A 262 3.92 -3.57 11.06
C LEU A 262 4.09 -3.78 12.57
N SER A 263 4.22 -5.02 13.03
CA SER A 263 4.50 -5.35 14.45
C SER A 263 5.84 -4.76 14.90
N ILE A 264 6.89 -4.87 14.08
CA ILE A 264 8.20 -4.30 14.38
C ILE A 264 8.11 -2.77 14.41
N LYS A 265 7.46 -2.15 13.41
CA LYS A 265 7.25 -0.69 13.38
C LYS A 265 6.46 -0.21 14.60
N GLN A 266 5.40 -0.92 14.99
CA GLN A 266 4.63 -0.61 16.20
C GLN A 266 5.52 -0.66 17.44
N SER A 267 6.32 -1.72 17.59
CA SER A 267 7.27 -1.87 18.70
C SER A 267 8.26 -0.71 18.75
N VAL A 268 8.76 -0.25 17.60
CA VAL A 268 9.65 0.93 17.52
C VAL A 268 8.90 2.23 17.88
N CYS A 269 7.65 2.40 17.44
CA CYS A 269 6.84 3.58 17.80
C CYS A 269 6.61 3.70 19.31
N HIS A 270 6.48 2.55 19.99
CA HIS A 270 6.33 2.42 21.44
C HIS A 270 7.65 2.34 22.22
N GLU A 271 8.80 2.49 21.55
CA GLU A 271 10.14 2.38 22.16
C GLU A 271 10.44 1.00 22.79
N ASN A 272 9.68 -0.03 22.41
CA ASN A 272 9.88 -1.41 22.81
C ASN A 272 10.99 -2.06 21.96
N TYR A 273 12.18 -1.49 21.99
CA TYR A 273 13.31 -1.86 21.15
C TYR A 273 13.76 -3.32 21.34
N GLY A 274 13.61 -3.88 22.54
CA GLY A 274 13.90 -5.30 22.80
C GLY A 274 12.97 -6.24 22.02
N LEU A 275 11.67 -5.91 21.96
CA LEU A 275 10.69 -6.69 21.20
C LEU A 275 10.91 -6.54 19.70
N ALA A 276 11.14 -5.31 19.24
CA ALA A 276 11.47 -5.04 17.84
C ALA A 276 12.72 -5.81 17.38
N LEU A 277 13.73 -5.93 18.25
CA LEU A 277 14.95 -6.67 17.96
C LEU A 277 14.69 -8.18 17.90
N ASP A 278 13.92 -8.74 18.83
CA ASP A 278 13.58 -10.17 18.81
C ASP A 278 12.87 -10.55 17.50
N ASP A 279 11.84 -9.79 17.12
CA ASP A 279 11.11 -9.96 15.86
C ASP A 279 12.05 -9.85 14.63
N LEU A 280 12.93 -8.84 14.58
CA LEU A 280 13.92 -8.67 13.51
C LEU A 280 14.87 -9.87 13.42
N THR A 281 15.35 -10.38 14.55
CA THR A 281 16.22 -11.56 14.55
C THR A 281 15.49 -12.81 14.06
N GLY A 282 14.21 -12.95 14.39
CA GLY A 282 13.34 -14.00 13.87
C GLY A 282 13.25 -13.98 12.33
N ILE A 283 13.20 -12.79 11.74
CA ILE A 283 13.18 -12.59 10.29
C ILE A 283 14.56 -12.87 9.67
N LEU A 284 15.63 -12.35 10.28
CA LEU A 284 17.01 -12.58 9.83
C LEU A 284 17.43 -14.05 9.85
N ARG A 285 16.83 -14.86 10.73
CA ARG A 285 17.02 -16.32 10.74
C ARG A 285 16.35 -17.02 9.54
N LYS A 286 15.23 -16.49 9.06
CA LYS A 286 14.46 -17.06 7.94
C LYS A 286 14.96 -16.58 6.59
N GLN A 287 15.40 -15.33 6.51
CA GLN A 287 15.72 -14.68 5.25
C GLN A 287 16.89 -13.70 5.43
N LYS A 288 17.80 -13.68 4.46
CA LYS A 288 18.83 -12.65 4.37
C LYS A 288 18.18 -11.36 3.91
N CYS A 289 18.13 -10.37 4.79
CA CYS A 289 17.64 -9.03 4.47
C CYS A 289 18.65 -8.01 5.00
N GLN A 290 19.35 -7.34 4.08
CA GLN A 290 20.39 -6.36 4.41
C GLN A 290 19.83 -5.22 5.26
N ARG A 291 18.62 -4.76 4.94
CA ARG A 291 17.95 -3.65 5.63
C ARG A 291 17.51 -4.03 7.05
N ALA A 292 16.95 -5.23 7.23
CA ALA A 292 16.65 -5.77 8.55
C ALA A 292 17.91 -5.90 9.42
N PHE A 293 19.04 -6.27 8.82
CA PHE A 293 20.31 -6.40 9.52
C PHE A 293 20.83 -5.03 9.99
N LYS A 294 20.78 -4.00 9.14
CA LYS A 294 21.12 -2.62 9.54
C LYS A 294 20.20 -2.10 10.64
N ALA A 295 18.91 -2.36 10.54
CA ALA A 295 17.93 -1.96 11.56
C ALA A 295 18.22 -2.62 12.92
N ALA A 296 18.57 -3.92 12.92
CA ALA A 296 18.96 -4.64 14.14
C ALA A 296 20.23 -4.04 14.78
N ILE A 297 21.23 -3.66 13.99
CA ILE A 297 22.43 -2.96 14.49
C ILE A 297 22.06 -1.64 15.17
N GLN A 298 21.26 -0.80 14.50
CA GLN A 298 20.86 0.50 15.07
C GLN A 298 20.04 0.35 16.35
N ILE A 299 19.18 -0.66 16.43
CA ILE A 299 18.43 -0.96 17.65
C ILE A 299 19.36 -1.43 18.77
N ALA A 300 20.34 -2.28 18.48
CA ALA A 300 21.34 -2.69 19.47
C ALA A 300 22.16 -1.49 19.99
N ASP A 301 22.51 -0.52 19.13
CA ASP A 301 23.15 0.72 19.54
C ASP A 301 22.27 1.55 20.48
N ILE A 302 20.98 1.70 20.16
CA ILE A 302 20.01 2.45 20.99
C ILE A 302 19.85 1.79 22.36
N LEU A 303 19.88 0.45 22.42
CA LEU A 303 19.85 -0.33 23.67
C LEU A 303 21.17 -0.24 24.47
N GLY A 304 22.22 0.38 23.92
CA GLY A 304 23.54 0.46 24.55
C GLY A 304 24.38 -0.82 24.43
N TRP A 305 24.00 -1.76 23.57
CA TRP A 305 24.70 -3.03 23.35
C TRP A 305 25.82 -2.87 22.31
N THR A 306 26.71 -1.91 22.54
CA THR A 306 27.74 -1.48 21.59
C THR A 306 28.64 -2.62 21.11
N HIS A 307 29.11 -3.48 22.03
CA HIS A 307 29.94 -4.63 21.68
C HIS A 307 29.25 -5.61 20.73
N LEU A 308 27.94 -5.81 20.89
CA LEU A 308 27.16 -6.67 20.01
C LEU A 308 26.92 -6.01 18.65
N ALA A 309 26.61 -4.71 18.67
CA ALA A 309 26.45 -3.91 17.45
C ALA A 309 27.73 -3.91 16.61
N ASP A 310 28.91 -3.77 17.23
CA ASP A 310 30.22 -3.86 16.56
C ASP A 310 30.42 -5.24 15.91
N GLN A 311 30.20 -6.33 16.66
CA GLN A 311 30.30 -7.69 16.13
C GLN A 311 29.35 -7.91 14.94
N TRP A 312 28.14 -7.35 15.01
CA TRP A 312 27.16 -7.40 13.92
C TRP A 312 27.58 -6.55 12.73
N ARG A 313 28.16 -5.36 12.91
CA ARG A 313 28.73 -4.55 11.82
C ARG A 313 29.83 -5.29 11.08
N ASP A 314 30.75 -5.93 11.79
CA ASP A 314 31.80 -6.73 11.17
C ASP A 314 31.22 -7.89 10.36
N SER A 315 30.24 -8.58 10.94
CA SER A 315 29.50 -9.64 10.25
C SER A 315 28.74 -9.12 9.02
N TYR A 316 28.18 -7.92 9.11
CA TYR A 316 27.48 -7.26 8.02
C TYR A 316 28.42 -6.92 6.87
N ILE A 317 29.57 -6.31 7.16
CA ILE A 317 30.60 -5.97 6.16
C ILE A 317 31.06 -7.23 5.45
N ALA A 318 31.39 -8.27 6.21
CA ALA A 318 31.85 -9.55 5.66
C ALA A 318 30.80 -10.23 4.76
N ARG A 319 29.51 -10.07 5.06
CA ARG A 319 28.41 -10.71 4.32
C ARG A 319 27.93 -9.92 3.10
N TYR A 320 27.83 -8.60 3.23
CA TYR A 320 27.11 -7.76 2.28
C TYR A 320 27.96 -6.69 1.59
N CYS A 321 29.19 -6.44 2.03
CA CYS A 321 30.03 -5.38 1.46
C CYS A 321 31.26 -5.89 0.70
N ILE A 322 31.71 -7.12 1.00
CA ILE A 322 32.85 -7.71 0.30
C ILE A 322 32.34 -8.44 -0.96
N PRO A 323 32.73 -8.03 -2.18
CA PRO A 323 32.37 -8.75 -3.40
C PRO A 323 32.91 -10.18 -3.36
N LYS A 324 32.27 -11.10 -4.09
CA LYS A 324 32.69 -12.52 -4.15
C LYS A 324 34.21 -12.59 -4.31
N ARG A 325 34.86 -13.26 -3.36
CA ARG A 325 36.32 -13.42 -3.33
C ARG A 325 36.74 -14.00 -4.68
N ASN A 326 37.65 -13.32 -5.37
CA ASN A 326 38.21 -13.82 -6.63
C ASN A 326 38.86 -15.18 -6.33
N PHE A 327 38.24 -16.25 -6.84
CA PHE A 327 38.80 -17.59 -6.90
C PHE A 327 39.40 -17.80 -8.28
#